data_AF-A0A3C7VXS6-F1
#
_entry.id   AF-A0A3C7VXS6-F1
#
_cell.length_a   1.000
_cell.length_b   1.000
_cell.length_c   1.000
_cell.angle_alpha   90.00
_cell.angle_beta   90.00
_cell.angle_gamma   90.00
#
_symmetry.space_group_name_H-M   'P 1'
#
loop_
_entity.id
_entity.type
_entity.pdbx_description
1 polymer ?
#
loop_
_entity_poly.entity_id
_entity_poly.type
_entity_poly.pdbx_seq_one_letter_code
_entity_poly.pdbx_strand_id
1 'polypeptide(L)'
;GWGRTLAITMSRPPDLGRLSARIFYAHGYSGHGVPIATLAGKILAEVISGSAERFDIMAGMPTRRFPGGTLLRFPGLVAGMLFYSLRDRLAR
;
A
#
# COMPACT_ATOMS: atom_id res chain seq x y z
N GLY A 1 12.04 18.52 10.29
CA GLY A 1 11.25 17.30 10.51
C GLY A 1 11.78 16.17 9.66
N TRP A 2 11.46 14.92 10.00
CA TRP A 2 11.81 13.75 9.20
C TRP A 2 10.67 13.39 8.24
N GLY A 3 11.01 12.94 7.04
CA GLY A 3 10.05 12.50 6.03
C GLY A 3 10.61 11.33 5.23
N ARG A 4 9.73 10.40 4.83
CA ARG A 4 10.06 9.27 3.95
C ARG A 4 8.93 8.98 2.99
N THR A 5 9.28 8.36 1.87
CA THR A 5 8.32 7.86 0.90
C THR A 5 7.53 6.71 1.50
N LEU A 6 6.21 6.81 1.47
CA LEU A 6 5.29 5.76 1.91
C LEU A 6 4.70 5.05 0.69
N ALA A 7 4.68 3.72 0.73
CA ALA A 7 3.86 2.94 -0.18
C ALA A 7 2.42 2.94 0.34
N ILE A 8 1.52 3.61 -0.38
CA ILE A 8 0.10 3.77 -0.01
C ILE A 8 -0.75 3.15 -1.13
N THR A 9 -1.68 2.28 -0.76
CA THR A 9 -2.68 1.73 -1.68
C THR A 9 -3.90 2.64 -1.77
N MET A 10 -4.64 2.59 -2.89
CA MET A 10 -5.90 3.35 -3.03
C MET A 10 -6.93 2.93 -1.98
N SER A 11 -7.05 1.62 -1.74
CA SER A 11 -8.02 1.05 -0.81
C SER A 11 -7.63 1.28 0.66
N ARG A 12 -6.33 1.51 0.95
CA ARG A 12 -5.67 1.62 2.27
C ARG A 12 -5.19 0.31 2.96
N PRO A 13 -5.86 -0.86 2.85
CA PRO A 13 -5.28 -2.13 3.27
C PRO A 13 -3.95 -2.44 2.55
N PRO A 14 -3.08 -3.27 3.15
CA PRO A 14 -1.90 -3.76 2.46
C PRO A 14 -2.28 -4.61 1.24
N ASP A 15 -1.43 -4.61 0.22
CA ASP A 15 -1.57 -5.44 -0.97
C ASP A 15 -0.64 -6.65 -0.84
N LEU A 16 -1.24 -7.83 -0.72
CA LEU A 16 -0.55 -9.12 -0.64
C LEU A 16 -0.92 -9.95 -1.86
N GLY A 17 0.04 -10.72 -2.37
CA GLY A 17 -0.23 -11.61 -3.49
C GLY A 17 0.98 -12.42 -3.91
N ARG A 18 0.84 -13.12 -5.03
CA ARG A 18 1.90 -13.97 -5.60
C ARG A 18 2.06 -13.69 -7.10
N LEU A 19 3.30 -13.58 -7.56
CA LEU A 19 3.65 -13.41 -8.97
C LEU A 19 3.89 -14.76 -9.66
N SER A 20 4.21 -15.79 -8.88
CA SER A 20 4.38 -17.17 -9.35
C SER A 20 4.12 -18.14 -8.18
N ALA A 21 4.28 -19.44 -8.43
CA ALA A 21 4.14 -20.46 -7.38
C ALA A 21 5.13 -20.29 -6.20
N ARG A 22 6.23 -19.56 -6.39
CA ARG A 22 7.30 -19.39 -5.39
C ARG A 22 7.69 -17.92 -5.15
N ILE A 23 7.01 -16.98 -5.78
CA ILE A 23 7.30 -15.54 -5.66
C ILE A 23 6.08 -14.86 -5.05
N PHE A 24 6.26 -14.35 -3.84
CA PHE A 24 5.23 -13.66 -3.06
C PHE A 24 5.61 -12.19 -2.85
N TYR A 25 4.61 -11.34 -2.67
CA TYR A 25 4.81 -9.93 -2.36
C TYR A 25 3.86 -9.49 -1.23
N ALA A 26 4.31 -8.50 -0.46
CA ALA A 26 3.50 -7.77 0.51
C ALA A 26 3.99 -6.32 0.59
N HIS A 27 3.13 -5.36 0.24
CA HIS A 27 3.49 -3.94 0.19
C HIS A 27 2.29 -3.04 0.51
N GLY A 28 2.48 -1.72 0.39
CA GLY A 28 1.37 -0.79 0.47
C GLY A 28 0.75 -0.65 1.87
N TYR A 29 1.56 -0.73 2.94
CA TYR A 29 1.09 -0.66 4.33
C TYR A 29 0.46 0.68 4.74
N SER A 30 0.39 1.67 3.86
CA SER A 30 -0.39 2.90 4.02
C SER A 30 -0.15 3.64 5.35
N GLY A 31 1.10 3.66 5.83
CA GLY A 31 1.49 4.31 7.08
C GLY A 31 1.31 3.46 8.36
N HIS A 32 0.78 2.24 8.26
CA HIS A 32 0.51 1.32 9.37
C HIS A 32 1.50 0.15 9.41
N GLY A 33 2.72 0.36 8.88
CA GLY A 33 3.70 -0.71 8.65
C GLY A 33 4.19 -1.40 9.93
N VAL A 34 4.26 -0.71 11.06
CA VAL A 34 4.83 -1.29 12.30
C VAL A 34 4.05 -2.54 12.75
N PRO A 35 2.72 -2.49 12.97
CA PRO A 35 1.97 -3.70 13.30
C PRO A 35 1.70 -4.60 12.09
N ILE A 36 1.37 -4.01 10.93
CA ILE A 36 0.87 -4.79 9.78
C ILE A 36 1.99 -5.56 9.08
N ALA A 37 3.22 -5.03 9.02
CA ALA A 37 4.32 -5.75 8.37
C ALA A 37 4.68 -7.04 9.10
N THR A 38 4.63 -7.05 10.44
CA THR A 38 4.86 -8.26 11.23
C THR A 38 3.79 -9.32 10.97
N LEU A 39 2.51 -8.91 10.91
CA LEU A 39 1.41 -9.80 10.55
C LEU A 39 1.56 -10.33 9.12
N ALA A 40 1.91 -9.46 8.16
CA ALA A 40 2.14 -9.86 6.77
C ALA A 40 3.31 -10.86 6.66
N GLY A 41 4.39 -10.65 7.41
CA GLY A 41 5.51 -11.59 7.49
C GLY A 41 5.08 -12.97 8.01
N LYS A 42 4.25 -13.02 9.05
CA LYS A 42 3.67 -14.28 9.55
C LYS A 42 2.81 -14.98 8.48
N ILE A 43 1.91 -14.24 7.83
CA ILE A 43 1.03 -14.80 6.77
C ILE A 43 1.87 -15.33 5.60
N LEU A 44 2.94 -14.62 5.22
CA LEU A 44 3.88 -15.08 4.18
C LEU A 44 4.62 -16.35 4.60
N ALA A 45 5.08 -16.44 5.85
CA ALA A 45 5.73 -17.64 6.36
C ALA A 45 4.79 -18.85 6.35
N GLU A 46 3.51 -18.64 6.66
CA GLU A 46 2.48 -19.69 6.66
C GLU A 46 2.22 -20.23 5.26
N VAL A 47 2.03 -19.36 4.25
CA VAL A 47 1.80 -19.82 2.87
C VAL A 47 3.03 -20.53 2.30
N ILE A 48 4.24 -20.06 2.65
CA ILE A 48 5.49 -20.74 2.30
C ILE A 48 5.58 -22.11 2.96
N SER A 49 5.05 -22.26 4.18
CA SER A 49 5.00 -23.52 4.92
C SER A 49 3.83 -24.44 4.51
N GLY A 50 3.01 -24.03 3.53
CA GLY A 50 1.90 -24.82 2.99
C GLY A 50 0.51 -24.47 3.54
N SER A 51 0.38 -23.47 4.42
CA SER A 51 -0.92 -23.00 4.94
C SER A 51 -1.34 -21.70 4.23
N ALA A 52 -2.30 -21.80 3.30
CA ALA A 52 -2.69 -20.67 2.44
C ALA A 52 -3.92 -19.87 2.92
N GLU A 53 -4.66 -20.34 3.93
CA GLU A 53 -5.98 -19.78 4.31
C GLU A 53 -5.96 -18.26 4.55
N ARG A 54 -5.10 -17.78 5.46
CA ARG A 54 -4.98 -16.34 5.74
C ARG A 54 -4.40 -15.56 4.57
N PHE A 55 -3.51 -16.18 3.81
CA PHE A 55 -2.92 -15.55 2.64
C PHE A 55 -3.98 -15.31 1.56
N ASP A 56 -4.82 -16.31 1.27
CA ASP A 56 -5.82 -16.22 0.21
C ASP A 56 -6.92 -15.19 0.56
N ILE A 57 -7.27 -15.05 1.85
CA ILE A 57 -8.15 -13.96 2.32
C ILE A 57 -7.53 -12.59 2.04
N MET A 58 -6.27 -12.39 2.41
CA MET A 58 -5.58 -11.11 2.20
C MET A 58 -5.36 -10.82 0.72
N ALA A 59 -5.00 -11.83 -0.07
CA ALA A 59 -4.77 -11.72 -1.51
C ALA A 59 -6.07 -11.52 -2.31
N GLY A 60 -7.21 -11.93 -1.76
CA GLY A 60 -8.53 -11.68 -2.34
C GLY A 60 -9.04 -10.24 -2.16
N MET A 61 -8.36 -9.41 -1.36
CA MET A 61 -8.80 -8.03 -1.14
C MET A 61 -8.59 -7.17 -2.39
N PRO A 62 -9.60 -6.38 -2.81
CA PRO A 62 -9.50 -5.60 -4.04
C PRO A 62 -8.50 -4.43 -3.91
N THR A 63 -7.44 -4.49 -4.72
CA THR A 63 -6.44 -3.44 -4.83
C THR A 63 -6.69 -2.61 -6.09
N ARG A 64 -7.31 -1.44 -5.89
CA ARG A 64 -7.64 -0.54 -6.99
C ARG A 64 -6.40 0.17 -7.51
N ARG A 65 -6.25 0.20 -8.83
CA ARG A 65 -5.22 1.03 -9.48
C ARG A 65 -5.55 2.51 -9.29
N PHE A 66 -4.52 3.34 -9.31
CA PHE A 66 -4.71 4.79 -9.29
C PHE A 66 -5.50 5.22 -10.54
N PRO A 67 -6.51 6.10 -10.42
CA PRO A 67 -7.26 6.58 -11.58
C PRO A 67 -6.34 7.28 -12.58
N GLY A 68 -6.37 6.88 -13.84
CA GLY A 68 -5.40 7.32 -14.86
C GLY A 68 -3.99 6.76 -14.73
N GLY A 69 -3.81 5.74 -13.88
CA GLY A 69 -2.61 4.92 -13.78
C GLY A 69 -1.36 5.73 -13.43
N THR A 70 -0.23 5.30 -13.98
CA THR A 70 1.08 5.92 -13.75
C THR A 70 1.12 7.38 -14.21
N LEU A 71 0.41 7.71 -15.29
CA LEU A 71 0.41 9.05 -15.89
C LEU A 71 -0.15 10.11 -14.93
N LEU A 72 -1.23 9.79 -14.20
CA LEU A 72 -1.86 10.76 -13.29
C LEU A 72 -1.38 10.65 -11.84
N ARG A 73 -0.70 9.56 -11.45
CA ARG A 73 -0.29 9.33 -10.06
C ARG A 73 0.63 10.43 -9.51
N PHE A 74 1.66 10.79 -10.27
CA PHE A 74 2.62 11.81 -9.84
C PHE A 74 2.08 13.24 -9.96
N PRO A 75 1.46 13.65 -11.10
CA PRO A 75 0.82 14.97 -11.19
C PRO A 75 -0.28 15.17 -10.13
N GLY A 76 -1.07 14.14 -9.84
CA GLY A 76 -2.11 14.21 -8.80
C GLY A 76 -1.54 14.44 -7.41
N LEU A 77 -0.42 13.79 -7.07
CA LEU A 77 0.30 14.03 -5.81
C LEU A 77 0.78 15.49 -5.73
N VAL A 78 1.40 16.00 -6.80
CA VAL A 78 1.90 17.38 -6.87
C VAL A 78 0.74 18.36 -6.71
N ALA A 79 -0.36 18.19 -7.46
CA ALA A 79 -1.55 19.01 -7.34
C ALA A 79 -2.13 19.03 -5.92
N GLY A 80 -2.21 17.86 -5.26
CA GLY A 80 -2.63 17.75 -3.87
C GLY A 80 -1.72 18.55 -2.91
N MET A 81 -0.40 18.40 -3.04
CA MET A 81 0.55 19.17 -2.24
C MET A 81 0.43 20.67 -2.45
N LEU A 82 0.30 21.12 -3.70
CA LEU A 82 0.07 22.53 -4.04
C LEU A 82 -1.21 23.07 -3.41
N PHE A 83 -2.32 22.34 -3.55
CA PHE A 83 -3.61 22.71 -2.98
C PHE A 83 -3.52 22.90 -1.45
N TYR A 84 -2.97 21.92 -0.74
CA TYR A 84 -2.84 22.01 0.71
C TYR A 84 -1.84 23.10 1.14
N SER A 85 -0.76 23.31 0.39
CA SER A 85 0.18 24.41 0.67
C SER A 85 -0.47 25.78 0.50
N LEU A 86 -1.27 25.99 -0.54
CA LEU A 86 -2.02 27.22 -0.75
C LEU A 86 -3.07 27.41 0.36
N ARG A 87 -3.83 26.35 0.68
CA ARG A 87 -4.82 26.39 1.75
C ARG A 87 -4.20 26.76 3.09
N ASP A 88 -3.06 26.18 3.45
CA ASP A 88 -2.38 26.47 4.72
C ASP A 88 -1.82 27.90 4.79
N ARG A 89 -1.50 28.51 3.64
CA ARG A 89 -1.06 29.91 3.55
C ARG A 89 -2.22 30.89 3.62
N LEU A 90 -3.36 30.55 3.02
CA LEU A 90 -4.56 31.40 2.96
C LEU A 90 -5.45 31.26 4.20
N ALA A 91 -5.34 30.16 4.94
CA ALA A 91 -6.04 29.93 6.21
C ALA A 91 -5.30 30.50 7.44
N ARG A 92 -4.20 31.22 7.22
CA ARG A 92 -3.51 32.06 8.21
C ARG A 92 -3.80 33.52 7.93
#